data_AF-A0A0J9UB55-F1
#
_entry.id   AF-A0A0J9UB55-F1
#
_cell.length_a   1.000
_cell.length_b   1.000
_cell.length_c   1.000
_cell.angle_alpha   90.00
_cell.angle_beta   90.00
_cell.angle_gamma   90.00
#
_symmetry.space_group_name_H-M   'P 1'
#
loop_
_entity.id
_entity.type
_entity.pdbx_description
1 polymer ?
#
loop_
_entity_poly.entity_id
_entity_poly.type
_entity_poly.pdbx_seq_one_letter_code
_entity_poly.pdbx_strand_id
1 'polypeptide(L)'
;MSSYTLERQIAELAVLRASILTKRVQSTVSGISKADDSPVTAADFAAQAVLISALRKAFPGDHFVGEEDSSALREDPALKQRVWELASGAHLENADDDALLASPKDVDELLEVIDLGGRGQGGRKGRFWVMDPIDGTATFLKGEQYAVSLALVEDGKEVVGVLGCANLKPVDDTVAESTIDKDGLGLMLAAVRGQGTTIRKMDFSGLQPAQPLDSVAKASSPAEAQIINYSSGSTSRHDLIRKLASSFGAKFPNIELYSSHIRYAALLVGGGDFQLRIPSSDDVVMHIWDHAGAQLILTEAGGKVTDLDGKDMDFGAGRDLSRNNGLLAARQGIHAAVLESLKKILTEDAST
;
A
#
# COMPACT_ATOMS: atom_id res chain seq x y z
N MET A 1 19.76 12.90 16.77
CA MET A 1 19.16 11.81 15.96
C MET A 1 18.26 12.47 14.93
N SER A 2 18.21 11.99 13.68
CA SER A 2 17.27 12.55 12.71
C SER A 2 15.84 12.28 13.16
N SER A 3 14.88 13.10 12.75
CA SER A 3 13.47 12.86 13.07
C SER A 3 13.03 11.51 12.49
N TYR A 4 12.26 10.75 13.26
CA TYR A 4 11.66 9.46 12.88
C TYR A 4 12.64 8.31 12.55
N THR A 5 13.90 8.34 13.01
CA THR A 5 14.87 7.24 12.77
C THR A 5 14.35 5.91 13.32
N LEU A 6 13.86 5.90 14.56
CA LEU A 6 13.40 4.69 15.24
C LEU A 6 12.11 4.17 14.62
N GLU A 7 11.15 5.06 14.36
CA GLU A 7 9.88 4.77 13.68
C GLU A 7 10.13 4.07 12.35
N ARG A 8 11.01 4.63 11.53
CA ARG A 8 11.40 4.03 10.27
C ARG A 8 12.06 2.66 10.47
N GLN A 9 13.01 2.51 11.39
CA GLN A 9 13.69 1.24 11.61
C GLN A 9 12.71 0.14 12.01
N ILE A 10 11.83 0.41 12.97
CA ILE A 10 10.83 -0.57 13.43
C ILE A 10 9.83 -0.89 12.31
N ALA A 11 9.39 0.12 11.55
CA ALA A 11 8.49 -0.09 10.42
C ALA A 11 9.13 -0.95 9.32
N GLU A 12 10.39 -0.70 8.95
CA GLU A 12 11.13 -1.51 7.99
C GLU A 12 11.26 -2.97 8.44
N LEU A 13 11.61 -3.22 9.71
CA LEU A 13 11.72 -4.58 10.24
C LEU A 13 10.36 -5.29 10.37
N ALA A 14 9.31 -4.58 10.78
CA ALA A 14 7.95 -5.12 10.88
C ALA A 14 7.41 -5.51 9.49
N VAL A 15 7.59 -4.65 8.48
CA VAL A 15 7.22 -4.93 7.09
C VAL A 15 8.05 -6.07 6.51
N LEU A 16 9.35 -6.18 6.82
CA LEU A 16 10.15 -7.34 6.42
C LEU A 16 9.57 -8.64 6.98
N ARG A 17 9.28 -8.68 8.28
CA ARG A 17 8.73 -9.88 8.95
C ARG A 17 7.38 -10.28 8.34
N ALA A 18 6.50 -9.32 8.12
CA ALA A 18 5.22 -9.56 7.46
C ALA A 18 5.41 -10.03 6.00
N SER A 19 6.34 -9.43 5.24
CA SER A 19 6.66 -9.83 3.87
C SER A 19 7.19 -11.27 3.78
N ILE A 20 8.03 -11.70 4.73
CA ILE A 20 8.49 -13.09 4.84
C ILE A 20 7.31 -14.03 5.09
N LEU A 21 6.43 -13.68 6.03
CA LEU A 21 5.23 -14.46 6.35
C LEU A 21 4.37 -14.64 5.10
N THR A 22 3.97 -13.54 4.47
CA THR A 22 3.07 -13.56 3.30
C THR A 22 3.69 -14.31 2.13
N LYS A 23 4.99 -14.10 1.86
CA LYS A 23 5.72 -14.80 0.80
C LYS A 23 5.73 -16.31 1.00
N ARG A 24 5.99 -16.78 2.23
CA ARG A 24 6.08 -18.22 2.54
C ARG A 24 4.74 -18.93 2.41
N VAL A 25 3.63 -18.24 2.64
CA VAL A 25 2.29 -18.87 2.67
C VAL A 25 1.49 -18.68 1.39
N GLN A 26 1.90 -17.79 0.49
CA GLN A 26 1.15 -17.42 -0.72
C GLN A 26 0.63 -18.62 -1.53
N SER A 27 1.44 -19.67 -1.70
CA SER A 27 1.08 -20.87 -2.47
C SER A 27 0.17 -21.87 -1.73
N THR A 28 -0.04 -21.68 -0.43
CA THR A 28 -0.75 -22.63 0.45
C THR A 28 -1.98 -22.05 1.12
N VAL A 29 -2.13 -20.73 1.09
CA VAL A 29 -3.24 -20.03 1.72
C VAL A 29 -4.47 -20.05 0.81
N SER A 30 -5.65 -20.06 1.43
CA SER A 30 -6.94 -19.99 0.73
C SER A 30 -7.71 -18.75 1.16
N GLY A 31 -8.51 -18.21 0.24
CA GLY A 31 -9.34 -17.04 0.47
C GLY A 31 -10.68 -17.36 1.12
N ILE A 32 -11.21 -16.38 1.83
CA ILE A 32 -12.54 -16.31 2.41
C ILE A 32 -13.14 -14.98 1.93
N SER A 33 -14.46 -14.92 1.71
CA SER A 33 -15.13 -13.68 1.31
C SER A 33 -15.49 -12.84 2.53
N LYS A 34 -15.18 -11.53 2.48
CA LYS A 34 -15.71 -10.51 3.40
C LYS A 34 -17.19 -10.22 3.06
N ALA A 35 -17.84 -9.40 3.89
CA ALA A 35 -19.24 -9.02 3.71
C ALA A 35 -19.51 -8.23 2.41
N ASP A 36 -18.49 -7.60 1.84
CA ASP A 36 -18.52 -6.86 0.57
C ASP A 36 -18.00 -7.68 -0.63
N ASP A 37 -17.94 -9.01 -0.49
CA ASP A 37 -17.42 -10.00 -1.47
C ASP A 37 -15.92 -9.87 -1.80
N SER A 38 -15.18 -8.96 -1.15
CA SER A 38 -13.73 -8.89 -1.30
C SER A 38 -13.04 -10.10 -0.62
N PRO A 39 -11.92 -10.61 -1.16
CA PRO A 39 -11.22 -11.74 -0.55
C PRO A 39 -10.36 -11.32 0.63
N VAL A 40 -10.31 -12.15 1.67
CA VAL A 40 -9.36 -12.08 2.80
C VAL A 40 -8.78 -13.47 3.06
N THR A 41 -7.57 -13.54 3.59
CA THR A 41 -6.92 -14.81 3.93
C THR A 41 -6.40 -14.82 5.36
N ALA A 42 -6.02 -16.00 5.86
CA ALA A 42 -5.32 -16.11 7.15
C ALA A 42 -4.00 -15.30 7.18
N ALA A 43 -3.40 -15.04 6.01
CA ALA A 43 -2.17 -14.26 5.91
C ALA A 43 -2.40 -12.76 6.18
N ASP A 44 -3.55 -12.20 5.77
CA ASP A 44 -3.92 -10.80 5.98
C ASP A 44 -4.03 -10.51 7.49
N PHE A 45 -4.82 -11.33 8.20
CA PHE A 45 -4.96 -11.23 9.66
C PHE A 45 -3.63 -11.41 10.40
N ALA A 46 -2.81 -12.38 9.98
CA ALA A 46 -1.54 -12.68 10.62
C ALA A 46 -0.51 -11.57 10.38
N ALA A 47 -0.43 -11.03 9.16
CA ALA A 47 0.43 -9.90 8.84
C ALA A 47 0.02 -8.65 9.62
N GLN A 48 -1.28 -8.34 9.74
CA GLN A 48 -1.73 -7.21 10.56
C GLN A 48 -1.35 -7.38 12.04
N ALA A 49 -1.55 -8.58 12.60
CA ALA A 49 -1.15 -8.86 13.98
C ALA A 49 0.36 -8.69 14.20
N VAL A 50 1.18 -9.15 13.26
CA VAL A 50 2.64 -9.01 13.29
C VAL A 50 3.06 -7.54 13.25
N LEU A 51 2.47 -6.76 12.33
CA LEU A 51 2.75 -5.33 12.20
C LEU A 51 2.40 -4.57 13.48
N ILE A 52 1.17 -4.73 14.00
CA ILE A 52 0.71 -4.01 15.19
C ILE A 52 1.49 -4.43 16.44
N SER A 53 1.79 -5.72 16.61
CA SER A 53 2.57 -6.19 17.77
C SER A 53 3.97 -5.58 17.80
N ALA A 54 4.65 -5.55 16.64
CA ALA A 54 5.96 -4.93 16.50
C ALA A 54 5.94 -3.44 16.87
N LEU A 55 4.96 -2.70 16.33
CA LEU A 55 4.84 -1.25 16.55
C LEU A 55 4.42 -0.93 17.98
N ARG A 56 3.48 -1.68 18.56
CA ARG A 56 3.00 -1.49 19.94
C ARG A 56 4.13 -1.67 20.96
N LYS A 57 5.08 -2.57 20.72
CA LYS A 57 6.26 -2.74 21.57
C LYS A 57 7.14 -1.48 21.60
N ALA A 58 7.40 -0.88 20.43
CA ALA A 58 8.24 0.30 20.32
C ALA A 58 7.49 1.60 20.70
N PHE A 59 6.18 1.66 20.41
CA PHE A 59 5.34 2.84 20.51
C PHE A 59 4.00 2.51 21.20
N PRO A 60 4.00 2.19 22.51
CA PRO A 60 2.80 1.73 23.23
C PRO A 60 1.68 2.77 23.35
N GLY A 61 1.98 4.05 23.07
CA GLY A 61 1.01 5.15 23.08
C GLY A 61 0.39 5.47 21.71
N ASP A 62 0.83 4.82 20.63
CA ASP A 62 0.32 5.10 19.29
C ASP A 62 -1.00 4.37 19.03
N HIS A 63 -1.80 4.96 18.16
CA HIS A 63 -3.02 4.33 17.64
C HIS A 63 -2.76 3.63 16.31
N PHE A 64 -3.70 2.79 15.89
CA PHE A 64 -3.58 1.97 14.69
C PHE A 64 -4.84 2.10 13.85
N VAL A 65 -4.69 2.04 12.53
CA VAL A 65 -5.77 1.89 11.55
C VAL A 65 -5.32 0.82 10.57
N GLY A 66 -6.00 -0.31 10.59
CA GLY A 66 -5.77 -1.44 9.71
C GLY A 66 -7.06 -1.84 9.02
N GLU A 67 -6.92 -2.56 7.91
CA GLU A 67 -8.04 -3.04 7.11
C GLU A 67 -8.87 -4.08 7.87
N GLU A 68 -8.22 -5.01 8.56
CA GLU A 68 -8.87 -6.21 9.09
C GLU A 68 -9.35 -6.07 10.53
N ASP A 69 -10.49 -6.69 10.87
CA ASP A 69 -10.91 -6.90 12.26
C ASP A 69 -11.08 -8.39 12.56
N SER A 70 -11.12 -8.76 13.84
CA SER A 70 -11.11 -10.17 14.22
C SER A 70 -12.50 -10.82 14.32
N SER A 71 -13.56 -10.21 13.78
CA SER A 71 -14.93 -10.76 13.83
C SER A 71 -15.02 -12.13 13.17
N ALA A 72 -14.46 -12.30 11.97
CA ALA A 72 -14.41 -13.59 11.28
C ALA A 72 -13.64 -14.66 12.08
N LEU A 73 -12.57 -14.28 12.78
CA LEU A 73 -11.77 -15.20 13.62
C LEU A 73 -12.54 -15.68 14.86
N ARG A 74 -13.47 -14.87 15.37
CA ARG A 74 -14.29 -15.25 16.52
C ARG A 74 -15.34 -16.29 16.14
N GLU A 75 -15.77 -16.28 14.89
CA GLU A 75 -16.79 -17.20 14.36
C GLU A 75 -16.19 -18.49 13.77
N ASP A 76 -14.94 -18.47 13.33
CA ASP A 76 -14.23 -19.62 12.77
C ASP A 76 -13.00 -20.03 13.61
N PRO A 77 -13.13 -21.05 14.49
CA PRO A 77 -12.01 -21.56 15.29
C PRO A 77 -10.83 -22.10 14.48
N ALA A 78 -11.07 -22.67 13.29
CA ALA A 78 -10.00 -23.24 12.46
C ALA A 78 -9.18 -22.12 11.80
N LEU A 79 -9.85 -21.11 11.27
CA LEU A 79 -9.20 -19.90 10.76
C LEU A 79 -8.40 -19.20 11.87
N LYS A 80 -9.00 -19.00 13.06
CA LYS A 80 -8.32 -18.40 14.21
C LYS A 80 -7.05 -19.14 14.59
N GLN A 81 -7.11 -20.47 14.67
CA GLN A 81 -5.95 -21.30 14.96
C GLN A 81 -4.87 -21.16 13.89
N ARG A 82 -5.26 -21.12 12.61
CA ARG A 82 -4.33 -20.90 11.50
C ARG A 82 -3.65 -19.53 11.58
N VAL A 83 -4.40 -18.47 11.85
CA VAL A 83 -3.85 -17.11 12.03
C VAL A 83 -2.87 -17.07 13.21
N TRP A 84 -3.22 -17.70 14.32
CA TRP A 84 -2.33 -17.82 15.48
C TRP A 84 -1.01 -18.50 15.13
N GLU A 85 -1.05 -19.66 14.45
CA GLU A 85 0.16 -20.38 14.03
C GLU A 85 1.05 -19.54 13.12
N LEU A 86 0.44 -18.80 12.18
CA LEU A 86 1.17 -17.93 11.27
C LEU A 86 1.81 -16.75 12.00
N ALA A 87 1.05 -16.04 12.84
CA ALA A 87 1.53 -14.84 13.54
C ALA A 87 2.57 -15.18 14.62
N SER A 88 2.33 -16.25 15.40
CA SER A 88 3.25 -16.68 16.47
C SER A 88 4.53 -17.32 15.93
N GLY A 89 4.51 -17.90 14.72
CA GLY A 89 5.68 -18.46 14.05
C GLY A 89 6.49 -17.44 13.23
N ALA A 90 6.05 -16.18 13.16
CA ALA A 90 6.67 -15.15 12.32
C ALA A 90 7.89 -14.52 13.02
N HIS A 91 9.08 -14.88 12.56
CA HIS A 91 10.35 -14.36 13.07
C HIS A 91 11.32 -14.01 11.94
N LEU A 92 12.18 -13.03 12.22
CA LEU A 92 13.37 -12.71 11.45
C LEU A 92 14.49 -13.67 11.84
N GLU A 93 15.35 -14.03 10.87
CA GLU A 93 16.51 -14.89 11.14
C GLU A 93 17.60 -14.14 11.94
N ASN A 94 17.72 -12.82 11.75
CA ASN A 94 18.60 -12.00 12.55
C ASN A 94 17.98 -11.77 13.95
N ALA A 95 18.60 -12.37 14.97
CA ALA A 95 18.09 -12.33 16.34
C ALA A 95 18.10 -10.93 16.97
N ASP A 96 19.06 -10.07 16.61
CA ASP A 96 19.15 -8.71 17.15
C ASP A 96 18.00 -7.85 16.59
N ASP A 97 17.72 -7.99 15.29
CA ASP A 97 16.58 -7.33 14.64
C ASP A 97 15.25 -7.90 15.16
N ASP A 98 15.14 -9.23 15.30
CA ASP A 98 13.93 -9.89 15.80
C ASP A 98 13.60 -9.45 17.24
N ALA A 99 14.64 -9.28 18.07
CA ALA A 99 14.53 -8.84 19.45
C ALA A 99 14.01 -7.40 19.60
N LEU A 100 14.00 -6.58 18.53
CA LEU A 100 13.38 -5.25 18.55
C LEU A 100 11.85 -5.32 18.42
N LEU A 101 11.32 -6.41 17.87
CA LEU A 101 9.90 -6.56 17.58
C LEU A 101 9.22 -7.48 18.61
N ALA A 102 7.90 -7.50 18.63
CA ALA A 102 7.10 -8.43 19.44
C ALA A 102 6.17 -9.24 18.53
N SER A 103 5.73 -10.37 19.06
CA SER A 103 4.66 -11.19 18.53
C SER A 103 3.57 -11.31 19.59
N PRO A 104 2.30 -11.56 19.23
CA PRO A 104 1.25 -11.81 20.21
C PRO A 104 1.61 -12.99 21.11
N LYS A 105 1.43 -12.85 22.43
CA LYS A 105 1.81 -13.87 23.42
C LYS A 105 0.82 -15.02 23.52
N ASP A 106 -0.43 -14.77 23.15
CA ASP A 106 -1.54 -15.71 23.18
C ASP A 106 -2.62 -15.30 22.16
N VAL A 107 -3.63 -16.16 22.00
CA VAL A 107 -4.73 -15.94 21.04
C VAL A 107 -5.60 -14.74 21.43
N ASP A 108 -5.72 -14.42 22.72
CA ASP A 108 -6.53 -13.27 23.15
C ASP A 108 -5.85 -11.96 22.76
N GLU A 109 -4.53 -11.86 22.98
CA GLU A 109 -3.73 -10.72 22.51
C GLU A 109 -3.72 -10.64 20.98
N LEU A 110 -3.68 -11.77 20.26
CA LEU A 110 -3.81 -11.80 18.79
C LEU A 110 -5.09 -11.08 18.33
N LEU A 111 -6.24 -11.44 18.91
CA LEU A 111 -7.53 -10.82 18.56
C LEU A 111 -7.57 -9.34 18.96
N GLU A 112 -6.99 -9.00 20.12
CA GLU A 112 -6.87 -7.61 20.58
C GLU A 112 -6.08 -6.77 19.59
N VAL A 113 -4.88 -7.20 19.19
CA VAL A 113 -4.03 -6.41 18.28
C VAL A 113 -4.65 -6.27 16.90
N ILE A 114 -5.34 -7.30 16.38
CA ILE A 114 -6.07 -7.17 15.11
C ILE A 114 -7.17 -6.11 15.25
N ASP A 115 -7.97 -6.15 16.32
CA ASP A 115 -9.05 -5.18 16.54
C ASP A 115 -8.55 -3.75 16.80
N LEU A 116 -7.34 -3.57 17.36
CA LEU A 116 -6.73 -2.25 17.50
C LEU A 116 -6.62 -1.54 16.14
N GLY A 117 -6.27 -2.27 15.08
CA GLY A 117 -6.25 -1.77 13.71
C GLY A 117 -7.64 -1.69 13.09
N GLY A 118 -8.38 -2.80 13.10
CA GLY A 118 -9.68 -2.92 12.43
C GLY A 118 -10.76 -1.96 12.92
N ARG A 119 -10.65 -1.50 14.18
CA ARG A 119 -11.63 -0.57 14.79
C ARG A 119 -11.10 0.84 15.00
N GLY A 120 -9.82 1.08 14.73
CA GLY A 120 -9.21 2.40 14.88
C GLY A 120 -9.71 3.39 13.84
N GLN A 121 -9.79 4.68 14.19
CA GLN A 121 -10.44 5.68 13.33
C GLN A 121 -9.47 6.63 12.63
N GLY A 122 -8.22 6.78 13.11
CA GLY A 122 -7.33 7.85 12.67
C GLY A 122 -7.90 9.24 13.03
N GLY A 123 -7.33 10.30 12.44
CA GLY A 123 -7.89 11.65 12.58
C GLY A 123 -6.89 12.79 12.38
N ARG A 124 -7.38 14.02 12.57
CA ARG A 124 -6.61 15.26 12.31
C ARG A 124 -5.58 15.61 13.37
N LYS A 125 -5.53 14.89 14.49
CA LYS A 125 -4.66 15.21 15.64
C LYS A 125 -3.97 13.97 16.16
N GLY A 126 -2.73 14.13 16.58
CA GLY A 126 -1.94 13.06 17.18
C GLY A 126 -1.37 12.12 16.12
N ARG A 127 -0.87 10.99 16.60
CA ARG A 127 -0.09 10.03 15.81
C ARG A 127 -0.76 8.66 15.75
N PHE A 128 -0.83 8.09 14.56
CA PHE A 128 -1.33 6.73 14.35
C PHE A 128 -0.64 6.05 13.17
N TRP A 129 -0.52 4.73 13.25
CA TRP A 129 -0.02 3.90 12.17
C TRP A 129 -1.17 3.42 11.29
N VAL A 130 -0.98 3.48 9.98
CA VAL A 130 -1.90 3.01 8.96
C VAL A 130 -1.27 1.83 8.25
N MET A 131 -2.00 0.74 8.06
CA MET A 131 -1.48 -0.43 7.35
C MET A 131 -2.52 -1.11 6.49
N ASP A 132 -2.03 -1.62 5.37
CA ASP A 132 -2.68 -2.65 4.59
C ASP A 132 -1.78 -3.90 4.70
N PRO A 133 -2.23 -4.96 5.39
CA PRO A 133 -1.41 -6.13 5.60
C PRO A 133 -1.09 -6.89 4.31
N ILE A 134 -1.98 -6.87 3.31
CA ILE A 134 -1.80 -7.45 1.97
C ILE A 134 -2.64 -6.64 0.97
N ASP A 135 -2.06 -5.56 0.43
CA ASP A 135 -2.71 -4.80 -0.62
C ASP A 135 -2.69 -5.62 -1.92
N GLY A 136 -3.87 -5.93 -2.43
CA GLY A 136 -4.05 -6.81 -3.58
C GLY A 136 -4.26 -8.28 -3.21
N THR A 137 -5.04 -8.59 -2.17
CA THR A 137 -5.36 -9.98 -1.77
C THR A 137 -5.86 -10.85 -2.94
N ALA A 138 -6.59 -10.27 -3.90
CA ALA A 138 -7.08 -10.99 -5.09
C ALA A 138 -5.95 -11.48 -6.02
N THR A 139 -4.87 -10.70 -6.18
CA THR A 139 -3.69 -11.07 -6.97
C THR A 139 -2.70 -11.87 -6.13
N PHE A 140 -2.61 -11.61 -4.83
CA PHE A 140 -1.91 -12.46 -3.87
C PHE A 140 -2.37 -13.93 -3.97
N LEU A 141 -3.68 -14.18 -3.97
CA LEU A 141 -4.27 -15.53 -4.13
C LEU A 141 -3.97 -16.20 -5.48
N LYS A 142 -3.61 -15.42 -6.51
CA LYS A 142 -3.19 -15.94 -7.82
C LYS A 142 -1.69 -16.21 -7.91
N GLY A 143 -0.93 -15.89 -6.86
CA GLY A 143 0.52 -15.92 -6.91
C GLY A 143 1.14 -14.74 -7.65
N GLU A 144 0.41 -13.63 -7.83
CA GLU A 144 0.82 -12.43 -8.59
C GLU A 144 1.34 -11.33 -7.65
N GLN A 145 1.43 -10.07 -8.11
CA GLN A 145 1.92 -8.97 -7.29
C GLN A 145 0.97 -8.64 -6.14
N TYR A 146 1.55 -8.22 -5.03
CA TYR A 146 0.87 -7.69 -3.85
C TYR A 146 1.90 -6.91 -3.03
N ALA A 147 1.43 -6.15 -2.05
CA ALA A 147 2.29 -5.37 -1.18
C ALA A 147 1.90 -5.49 0.29
N VAL A 148 2.88 -5.35 1.19
CA VAL A 148 2.65 -5.08 2.61
C VAL A 148 2.95 -3.61 2.85
N SER A 149 1.97 -2.84 3.28
CA SER A 149 2.08 -1.39 3.42
C SER A 149 1.98 -0.94 4.87
N LEU A 150 2.83 0.01 5.23
CA LEU A 150 2.81 0.65 6.54
C LEU A 150 3.14 2.13 6.42
N ALA A 151 2.36 2.98 7.09
CA ALA A 151 2.60 4.40 7.20
C ALA A 151 2.42 4.89 8.63
N LEU A 152 3.16 5.93 9.00
CA LEU A 152 2.90 6.72 10.20
C LEU A 152 2.25 8.03 9.77
N VAL A 153 1.11 8.37 10.34
CA VAL A 153 0.40 9.64 10.14
C VAL A 153 0.47 10.44 11.43
N GLU A 154 0.85 11.71 11.31
CA GLU A 154 0.87 12.68 12.40
C GLU A 154 0.11 13.94 11.98
N ASP A 155 -0.87 14.34 12.80
CA ASP A 155 -1.75 15.49 12.54
C ASP A 155 -2.38 15.49 11.13
N GLY A 156 -2.77 14.29 10.66
CA GLY A 156 -3.41 14.07 9.36
C GLY A 156 -2.47 14.07 8.16
N LYS A 157 -1.14 14.02 8.37
CA LYS A 157 -0.13 13.92 7.30
C LYS A 157 0.80 12.73 7.53
N GLU A 158 1.10 12.00 6.47
CA GLU A 158 2.04 10.88 6.52
C GLU A 158 3.45 11.42 6.80
N VAL A 159 4.17 10.85 7.76
CA VAL A 159 5.53 11.25 8.14
C VAL A 159 6.56 10.14 7.91
N VAL A 160 6.13 8.87 7.93
CA VAL A 160 6.93 7.70 7.56
C VAL A 160 6.08 6.81 6.65
N GLY A 161 6.69 6.23 5.61
CA GLY A 161 6.06 5.28 4.71
C GLY A 161 7.03 4.16 4.39
N VAL A 162 6.58 2.92 4.50
CA VAL A 162 7.35 1.70 4.22
C VAL A 162 6.47 0.76 3.41
N LEU A 163 7.00 0.26 2.31
CA LEU A 163 6.31 -0.62 1.40
C LEU A 163 7.18 -1.85 1.10
N GLY A 164 6.69 -3.03 1.45
CA GLY A 164 7.29 -4.32 1.12
C GLY A 164 6.63 -4.93 -0.11
N CYS A 165 7.35 -4.99 -1.23
CA CYS A 165 6.89 -5.59 -2.47
C CYS A 165 7.54 -6.98 -2.65
N ALA A 166 7.03 -7.98 -1.93
CA ALA A 166 7.67 -9.30 -1.80
C ALA A 166 7.79 -10.10 -3.11
N ASN A 167 6.99 -9.75 -4.12
CA ASN A 167 6.99 -10.37 -5.45
C ASN A 167 7.61 -9.46 -6.53
N LEU A 168 8.11 -8.28 -6.17
CA LEU A 168 8.67 -7.35 -7.14
C LEU A 168 10.15 -7.64 -7.40
N LYS A 169 10.52 -7.93 -8.64
CA LYS A 169 11.92 -8.14 -9.02
C LYS A 169 12.75 -6.84 -8.87
N PRO A 170 14.05 -6.93 -8.56
CA PRO A 170 15.00 -5.86 -8.87
C PRO A 170 14.88 -5.47 -10.35
N VAL A 171 14.73 -4.18 -10.65
CA VAL A 171 14.06 -3.75 -11.89
C VAL A 171 15.05 -3.37 -12.99
N ASP A 172 14.93 -4.02 -14.15
CA ASP A 172 15.57 -3.64 -15.42
C ASP A 172 14.55 -3.18 -16.50
N ASP A 173 13.24 -3.37 -16.27
CA ASP A 173 12.15 -3.11 -17.25
C ASP A 173 10.79 -2.78 -16.56
N THR A 174 9.71 -2.69 -17.33
CA THR A 174 8.37 -2.37 -16.87
C THR A 174 7.80 -3.45 -15.93
N VAL A 175 7.18 -3.04 -14.83
CA VAL A 175 6.52 -3.93 -13.87
C VAL A 175 5.24 -4.49 -14.47
N ALA A 176 5.01 -5.79 -14.26
CA ALA A 176 3.82 -6.49 -14.70
C ALA A 176 3.29 -7.41 -13.61
N GLU A 177 1.96 -7.57 -13.55
CA GLU A 177 1.23 -8.31 -12.52
C GLU A 177 1.74 -9.75 -12.34
N SER A 178 2.04 -10.46 -13.43
CA SER A 178 2.49 -11.86 -13.40
C SER A 178 4.00 -12.05 -13.47
N THR A 179 4.77 -10.97 -13.65
CA THR A 179 6.24 -11.02 -13.67
C THR A 179 6.77 -10.81 -12.26
N ILE A 180 6.89 -11.92 -11.52
CA ILE A 180 7.24 -11.90 -10.10
C ILE A 180 8.66 -12.41 -9.81
N ASP A 181 9.27 -11.93 -8.74
CA ASP A 181 10.39 -12.59 -8.07
C ASP A 181 9.86 -13.86 -7.40
N LYS A 182 10.19 -15.05 -7.92
CA LYS A 182 9.67 -16.31 -7.38
C LYS A 182 10.47 -16.81 -6.19
N ASP A 183 11.79 -16.67 -6.27
CA ASP A 183 12.74 -17.32 -5.36
C ASP A 183 13.26 -16.34 -4.29
N GLY A 184 13.25 -15.04 -4.57
CA GLY A 184 13.63 -13.99 -3.63
C GLY A 184 12.45 -13.38 -2.88
N LEU A 185 12.73 -12.28 -2.18
CA LEU A 185 11.77 -11.54 -1.37
C LEU A 185 11.59 -10.10 -1.90
N GLY A 186 11.98 -9.84 -3.14
CA GLY A 186 11.76 -8.58 -3.82
C GLY A 186 12.37 -7.34 -3.14
N LEU A 187 11.60 -6.26 -3.11
CA LEU A 187 12.09 -4.92 -2.80
C LEU A 187 11.32 -4.25 -1.67
N MET A 188 12.02 -3.41 -0.91
CA MET A 188 11.44 -2.48 0.04
C MET A 188 11.70 -1.04 -0.41
N LEU A 189 10.64 -0.24 -0.42
CA LEU A 189 10.67 1.19 -0.62
C LEU A 189 10.32 1.87 0.70
N ALA A 190 11.05 2.92 1.07
CA ALA A 190 10.79 3.64 2.31
C ALA A 190 11.11 5.12 2.19
N ALA A 191 10.35 5.94 2.90
CA ALA A 191 10.56 7.39 2.96
C ALA A 191 10.21 7.95 4.34
N VAL A 192 10.87 9.05 4.69
CA VAL A 192 10.51 9.91 5.82
C VAL A 192 10.30 11.30 5.24
N ARG A 193 9.24 11.99 5.66
CA ARG A 193 8.91 13.31 5.11
C ARG A 193 10.11 14.27 5.22
N GLY A 194 10.48 14.89 4.10
CA GLY A 194 11.61 15.80 3.96
C GLY A 194 12.98 15.13 3.92
N GLN A 195 13.07 13.81 3.86
CA GLN A 195 14.35 13.05 3.86
C GLN A 195 14.56 12.22 2.58
N GLY A 196 13.63 12.30 1.62
CA GLY A 196 13.71 11.57 0.38
C GLY A 196 13.34 10.10 0.50
N THR A 197 13.40 9.42 -0.63
CA THR A 197 13.04 8.00 -0.77
C THR A 197 14.27 7.13 -0.88
N THR A 198 14.18 5.93 -0.32
CA THR A 198 15.19 4.88 -0.46
C THR A 198 14.58 3.60 -0.96
N ILE A 199 15.42 2.80 -1.60
CA ILE A 199 15.12 1.44 -2.05
C ILE A 199 16.16 0.48 -1.47
N ARG A 200 15.75 -0.75 -1.19
CA ARG A 200 16.65 -1.87 -0.88
C ARG A 200 16.03 -3.20 -1.26
N LYS A 201 16.89 -4.21 -1.42
CA LYS A 201 16.45 -5.60 -1.54
C LYS A 201 16.08 -6.15 -0.16
N MET A 202 15.01 -6.93 -0.11
CA MET A 202 14.68 -7.77 1.04
C MET A 202 15.22 -9.17 0.79
N ASP A 203 15.76 -9.81 1.82
CA ASP A 203 16.13 -11.22 1.84
C ASP A 203 15.51 -11.88 3.07
N PHE A 204 15.38 -13.21 3.05
CA PHE A 204 14.88 -13.96 4.20
C PHE A 204 15.76 -13.82 5.45
N SER A 205 17.04 -13.49 5.26
CA SER A 205 18.00 -13.27 6.34
C SER A 205 18.02 -11.83 6.87
N GLY A 206 17.40 -10.87 6.19
CA GLY A 206 17.41 -9.46 6.60
C GLY A 206 17.27 -8.45 5.46
N LEU A 207 17.44 -7.17 5.80
CA LEU A 207 17.44 -6.06 4.85
C LEU A 207 18.84 -5.80 4.31
N GLN A 208 18.97 -5.74 2.98
CA GLN A 208 20.20 -5.27 2.34
C GLN A 208 20.40 -3.75 2.55
N PRO A 209 21.61 -3.22 2.35
CA PRO A 209 21.87 -1.79 2.52
C PRO A 209 20.90 -0.92 1.71
N ALA A 210 20.40 0.14 2.36
CA ALA A 210 19.56 1.14 1.72
C ALA A 210 20.34 1.96 0.70
N GLN A 211 19.72 2.22 -0.45
CA GLN A 211 20.22 3.17 -1.44
C GLN A 211 19.20 4.29 -1.60
N PRO A 212 19.63 5.56 -1.70
CA PRO A 212 18.74 6.63 -2.16
C PRO A 212 18.15 6.24 -3.51
N LEU A 213 16.84 6.43 -3.66
CA LEU A 213 16.21 6.36 -4.97
C LEU A 213 16.31 7.75 -5.58
N ASP A 214 17.07 7.88 -6.67
CA ASP A 214 17.14 9.14 -7.41
C ASP A 214 15.73 9.62 -7.76
N SER A 215 15.54 10.95 -7.82
CA SER A 215 14.23 11.53 -8.14
C SER A 215 13.65 10.86 -9.37
N VAL A 216 12.39 10.42 -9.26
CA VAL A 216 11.73 9.70 -10.35
C VAL A 216 11.87 10.52 -11.63
N ALA A 217 12.34 9.86 -12.71
CA ALA A 217 12.55 10.52 -14.00
C ALA A 217 11.32 11.34 -14.39
N LYS A 218 11.54 12.54 -14.94
CA LYS A 218 10.44 13.36 -15.44
C LYS A 218 9.64 12.52 -16.43
N ALA A 219 8.34 12.48 -16.20
CA ALA A 219 7.44 11.77 -17.11
C ALA A 219 7.54 12.32 -18.53
N SER A 220 7.26 11.45 -19.48
CA SER A 220 7.17 11.81 -20.90
C SER A 220 6.04 12.82 -21.14
N SER A 221 5.95 13.36 -22.35
CA SER A 221 4.80 14.19 -22.71
C SER A 221 3.48 13.40 -22.59
N PRO A 222 2.30 14.05 -22.45
CA PRO A 222 1.03 13.33 -22.42
C PRO A 222 0.85 12.34 -23.58
N ALA A 223 1.38 12.64 -24.77
CA ALA A 223 1.29 11.80 -25.96
C ALA A 223 2.07 10.46 -25.85
N GLU A 224 3.04 10.38 -24.95
CA GLU A 224 3.90 9.20 -24.73
C GLU A 224 3.64 8.57 -23.37
N ALA A 225 2.62 9.04 -22.65
CA ALA A 225 2.40 8.67 -21.28
C ALA A 225 1.93 7.22 -21.14
N GLN A 226 2.57 6.50 -20.24
CA GLN A 226 2.22 5.14 -19.85
C GLN A 226 1.28 5.18 -18.64
N ILE A 227 0.02 4.82 -18.88
CA ILE A 227 -1.02 4.79 -17.84
C ILE A 227 -0.95 3.46 -17.10
N ILE A 228 -0.72 3.53 -15.79
CA ILE A 228 -0.81 2.38 -14.89
C ILE A 228 -2.23 2.35 -14.30
N ASN A 229 -2.95 1.24 -14.49
CA ASN A 229 -4.25 1.04 -13.86
C ASN A 229 -4.67 -0.43 -13.85
N TYR A 230 -5.86 -0.71 -13.32
CA TYR A 230 -6.55 -1.98 -13.49
C TYR A 230 -7.73 -1.79 -14.44
N SER A 231 -8.10 -2.84 -15.18
CA SER A 231 -9.27 -2.80 -16.07
C SER A 231 -10.48 -3.55 -15.50
N SER A 232 -10.26 -4.38 -14.48
CA SER A 232 -11.24 -5.25 -13.84
C SER A 232 -11.92 -4.57 -12.64
N GLY A 233 -13.24 -4.39 -12.69
CA GLY A 233 -14.02 -3.86 -11.58
C GLY A 233 -14.93 -2.70 -11.97
N SER A 234 -15.87 -2.39 -11.09
CA SER A 234 -16.95 -1.41 -11.30
C SER A 234 -16.85 -0.19 -10.39
N THR A 235 -15.86 -0.11 -9.51
CA THR A 235 -15.67 0.98 -8.53
C THR A 235 -15.01 2.23 -9.12
N SER A 236 -14.59 2.18 -10.38
CA SER A 236 -13.94 3.29 -11.07
C SER A 236 -14.55 3.51 -12.47
N ARG A 237 -14.72 4.77 -12.88
CA ARG A 237 -15.21 5.18 -14.22
C ARG A 237 -14.16 4.94 -15.30
N HIS A 238 -13.91 3.67 -15.63
CA HIS A 238 -12.95 3.27 -16.67
C HIS A 238 -13.30 3.83 -18.06
N ASP A 239 -14.57 4.13 -18.34
CA ASP A 239 -15.02 4.80 -19.56
C ASP A 239 -14.39 6.20 -19.71
N LEU A 240 -14.35 6.98 -18.63
CA LEU A 240 -13.75 8.32 -18.62
C LEU A 240 -12.23 8.25 -18.70
N ILE A 241 -11.62 7.25 -18.06
CA ILE A 241 -10.17 7.05 -18.13
C ILE A 241 -9.74 6.63 -19.55
N ARG A 242 -10.55 5.83 -20.27
CA ARG A 242 -10.32 5.52 -21.69
C ARG A 242 -10.48 6.74 -22.59
N LYS A 243 -11.44 7.62 -22.33
CA LYS A 243 -11.59 8.90 -23.04
C LYS A 243 -10.32 9.76 -22.86
N LEU A 244 -9.81 9.85 -21.62
CA LEU A 244 -8.56 10.55 -21.32
C LEU A 244 -7.37 9.95 -22.07
N ALA A 245 -7.20 8.63 -22.00
CA ALA A 245 -6.13 7.94 -22.73
C ALA A 245 -6.20 8.21 -24.24
N SER A 246 -7.40 8.16 -24.81
CA SER A 246 -7.64 8.43 -26.23
C SER A 246 -7.32 9.88 -26.61
N SER A 247 -7.58 10.85 -25.73
CA SER A 247 -7.20 12.27 -25.94
C SER A 247 -5.69 12.49 -26.01
N PHE A 248 -4.92 11.56 -25.44
CA PHE A 248 -3.47 11.54 -25.50
C PHE A 248 -2.91 10.60 -26.58
N GLY A 249 -3.75 9.85 -27.30
CA GLY A 249 -3.28 8.80 -28.19
C GLY A 249 -2.64 7.61 -27.46
N ALA A 250 -2.88 7.49 -26.14
CA ALA A 250 -2.37 6.42 -25.30
C ALA A 250 -3.35 5.23 -25.23
N LYS A 251 -2.83 4.03 -24.93
CA LYS A 251 -3.63 2.83 -24.65
C LYS A 251 -4.06 2.84 -23.18
N PHE A 252 -5.23 2.28 -22.86
CA PHE A 252 -5.66 2.08 -21.48
C PHE A 252 -6.01 0.62 -21.15
N PRO A 253 -5.46 0.07 -20.03
CA PRO A 253 -4.21 0.51 -19.39
C PRO A 253 -2.99 0.20 -20.29
N ASN A 254 -1.89 0.94 -20.12
CA ASN A 254 -0.60 0.54 -20.69
C ASN A 254 0.02 -0.56 -19.84
N ILE A 255 -0.04 -0.38 -18.52
CA ILE A 255 0.50 -1.28 -17.51
C ILE A 255 -0.67 -1.68 -16.62
N GLU A 256 -1.05 -2.95 -16.69
CA GLU A 256 -2.15 -3.49 -15.90
C GLU A 256 -1.66 -4.02 -14.56
N LEU A 257 -2.10 -3.38 -13.48
CA LEU A 257 -1.73 -3.70 -12.10
C LEU A 257 -2.94 -3.49 -11.17
N TYR A 258 -3.30 -4.52 -10.41
CA TYR A 258 -4.46 -4.55 -9.53
C TYR A 258 -4.18 -3.85 -8.20
N SER A 259 -3.13 -4.29 -7.49
CA SER A 259 -2.72 -3.73 -6.18
C SER A 259 -2.48 -2.22 -6.28
N SER A 260 -3.08 -1.46 -5.37
CA SER A 260 -2.95 0.00 -5.34
C SER A 260 -1.51 0.45 -5.10
N HIS A 261 -0.81 -0.23 -4.20
CA HIS A 261 0.57 0.05 -3.84
C HIS A 261 1.58 -0.42 -4.87
N ILE A 262 1.33 -1.55 -5.55
CA ILE A 262 2.19 -1.98 -6.66
C ILE A 262 2.09 -1.01 -7.83
N ARG A 263 0.95 -0.35 -8.05
CA ARG A 263 0.86 0.77 -9.01
C ARG A 263 1.74 1.97 -8.62
N TYR A 264 1.79 2.32 -7.33
CA TYR A 264 2.75 3.33 -6.85
C TYR A 264 4.21 2.86 -7.00
N ALA A 265 4.50 1.60 -6.67
CA ALA A 265 5.83 1.03 -6.83
C ALA A 265 6.26 1.05 -8.31
N ALA A 266 5.36 0.77 -9.25
CA ALA A 266 5.63 0.91 -10.68
C ALA A 266 6.01 2.35 -11.05
N LEU A 267 5.28 3.36 -10.56
CA LEU A 267 5.66 4.76 -10.76
C LEU A 267 7.07 5.08 -10.24
N LEU A 268 7.54 4.42 -9.18
CA LEU A 268 8.86 4.64 -8.61
C LEU A 268 9.98 3.92 -9.36
N VAL A 269 9.77 2.64 -9.71
CA VAL A 269 10.85 1.76 -10.18
C VAL A 269 10.54 0.96 -11.44
N GLY A 270 9.28 0.93 -11.87
CA GLY A 270 8.75 -0.06 -12.80
C GLY A 270 8.10 0.47 -14.07
N GLY A 271 8.36 1.74 -14.42
CA GLY A 271 7.73 2.39 -15.58
C GLY A 271 6.40 3.06 -15.26
N GLY A 272 5.70 3.57 -16.29
CA GLY A 272 4.49 4.34 -16.09
C GLY A 272 4.72 5.80 -15.71
N ASP A 273 3.76 6.66 -16.05
CA ASP A 273 3.85 8.11 -15.82
C ASP A 273 2.80 8.60 -14.83
N PHE A 274 1.63 7.95 -14.80
CA PHE A 274 0.57 8.23 -13.84
C PHE A 274 -0.40 7.07 -13.65
N GLN A 275 -1.10 7.09 -12.52
CA GLN A 275 -2.29 6.32 -12.23
C GLN A 275 -3.41 7.25 -11.76
N LEU A 276 -4.66 6.83 -11.93
CA LEU A 276 -5.81 7.56 -11.40
C LEU A 276 -6.97 6.64 -11.03
N ARG A 277 -7.81 7.13 -10.13
CA ARG A 277 -9.07 6.51 -9.71
C ARG A 277 -10.17 7.56 -9.79
N ILE A 278 -11.21 7.28 -10.58
CA ILE A 278 -12.40 8.13 -10.68
C ILE A 278 -13.55 7.32 -10.09
N PRO A 279 -14.04 7.62 -8.87
CA PRO A 279 -15.12 6.85 -8.24
C PRO A 279 -16.34 6.69 -9.18
N SER A 280 -16.93 5.50 -9.22
CA SER A 280 -18.11 5.24 -10.06
C SER A 280 -19.42 5.76 -9.48
N SER A 281 -19.47 5.97 -8.17
CA SER A 281 -20.54 6.64 -7.45
C SER A 281 -20.00 7.26 -6.16
N ASP A 282 -20.81 8.07 -5.48
CA ASP A 282 -20.50 8.64 -4.16
C ASP A 282 -20.40 7.58 -3.05
N ASP A 283 -20.94 6.38 -3.29
CA ASP A 283 -20.88 5.25 -2.35
C ASP A 283 -19.52 4.52 -2.38
N VAL A 284 -18.68 4.78 -3.39
CA VAL A 284 -17.36 4.16 -3.48
C VAL A 284 -16.41 4.82 -2.48
N VAL A 285 -16.06 4.07 -1.44
CA VAL A 285 -15.09 4.51 -0.43
C VAL A 285 -13.67 4.26 -0.93
N MET A 286 -12.79 5.24 -0.71
CA MET A 286 -11.34 5.08 -0.86
C MET A 286 -10.73 5.09 0.53
N HIS A 287 -10.08 4.00 0.93
CA HIS A 287 -9.52 3.88 2.26
C HIS A 287 -8.12 4.50 2.35
N ILE A 288 -7.74 4.94 3.55
CA ILE A 288 -6.43 5.55 3.75
C ILE A 288 -5.30 4.54 3.62
N TRP A 289 -5.54 3.27 3.96
CA TRP A 289 -4.52 2.23 3.94
C TRP A 289 -4.09 1.87 2.52
N ASP A 290 -4.98 1.97 1.52
CA ASP A 290 -4.69 1.82 0.07
C ASP A 290 -3.65 2.82 -0.49
N HIS A 291 -3.31 3.87 0.28
CA HIS A 291 -2.59 5.02 -0.28
C HIS A 291 -1.48 5.57 0.62
N ALA A 292 -1.67 5.65 1.94
CA ALA A 292 -0.81 6.41 2.84
C ALA A 292 0.68 6.02 2.74
N GLY A 293 0.98 4.72 2.75
CA GLY A 293 2.36 4.21 2.75
C GLY A 293 3.10 4.58 1.46
N ALA A 294 2.50 4.27 0.32
CA ALA A 294 3.14 4.48 -0.97
C ALA A 294 3.08 5.93 -1.47
N GLN A 295 2.07 6.69 -1.07
CA GLN A 295 1.97 8.11 -1.45
C GLN A 295 3.15 8.92 -0.91
N LEU A 296 3.51 8.75 0.36
CA LEU A 296 4.66 9.48 0.91
C LEU A 296 5.93 9.13 0.14
N ILE A 297 6.14 7.85 -0.15
CA ILE A 297 7.29 7.36 -0.91
C ILE A 297 7.35 8.00 -2.31
N LEU A 298 6.22 8.10 -3.01
CA LEU A 298 6.17 8.76 -4.32
C LEU A 298 6.45 10.26 -4.24
N THR A 299 5.86 10.96 -3.26
CA THR A 299 6.00 12.41 -3.12
C THR A 299 7.42 12.83 -2.68
N GLU A 300 8.06 12.06 -1.80
CA GLU A 300 9.46 12.25 -1.42
C GLU A 300 10.45 11.96 -2.56
N ALA A 301 10.03 11.15 -3.55
CA ALA A 301 10.79 10.92 -4.78
C ALA A 301 10.50 11.97 -5.88
N GLY A 302 9.73 13.01 -5.58
CA GLY A 302 9.43 14.13 -6.49
C GLY A 302 8.14 13.99 -7.30
N GLY A 303 7.36 12.91 -7.09
CA GLY A 303 6.03 12.76 -7.67
C GLY A 303 4.99 13.70 -7.04
N LYS A 304 3.79 13.73 -7.62
CA LYS A 304 2.65 14.51 -7.11
C LYS A 304 1.42 13.62 -7.01
N VAL A 305 0.71 13.73 -5.90
CA VAL A 305 -0.57 13.07 -5.67
C VAL A 305 -1.60 14.11 -5.22
N THR A 306 -2.75 14.14 -5.89
CA THR A 306 -3.90 14.96 -5.51
C THR A 306 -5.19 14.19 -5.73
N ASP A 307 -6.29 14.72 -5.22
CA ASP A 307 -7.61 14.36 -5.70
C ASP A 307 -7.87 14.99 -7.09
N LEU A 308 -9.05 14.73 -7.67
CA LEU A 308 -9.44 15.22 -8.98
C LEU A 308 -9.81 16.71 -9.01
N ASP A 309 -9.97 17.35 -7.84
CA ASP A 309 -10.08 18.80 -7.72
C ASP A 309 -8.70 19.48 -7.72
N GLY A 310 -7.65 18.73 -7.45
CA GLY A 310 -6.27 19.21 -7.31
C GLY A 310 -5.87 19.52 -5.86
N LYS A 311 -6.66 19.07 -4.87
CA LYS A 311 -6.35 19.21 -3.45
C LYS A 311 -5.42 18.07 -3.01
N ASP A 312 -4.55 18.34 -2.04
CA ASP A 312 -3.75 17.28 -1.43
C ASP A 312 -4.66 16.27 -0.70
N MET A 313 -4.21 15.02 -0.61
CA MET A 313 -4.94 13.98 0.13
C MET A 313 -4.99 14.31 1.64
N ASP A 314 -6.14 14.07 2.28
CA ASP A 314 -6.40 14.33 3.69
C ASP A 314 -6.52 13.02 4.49
N PHE A 315 -5.37 12.50 4.95
CA PHE A 315 -5.33 11.34 5.85
C PHE A 315 -5.83 11.63 7.26
N GLY A 316 -6.23 12.87 7.55
CA GLY A 316 -6.87 13.24 8.80
C GLY A 316 -8.39 13.09 8.79
N ALA A 317 -9.00 12.66 7.68
CA ALA A 317 -10.45 12.56 7.53
C ALA A 317 -11.08 11.36 8.26
N GLY A 318 -10.28 10.39 8.71
CA GLY A 318 -10.75 9.19 9.38
C GLY A 318 -10.11 7.95 8.77
N ARG A 319 -10.88 6.85 8.64
CA ARG A 319 -10.47 5.60 7.98
C ARG A 319 -10.47 5.70 6.44
N ASP A 320 -11.07 6.74 5.90
CA ASP A 320 -11.25 6.93 4.48
C ASP A 320 -10.84 8.34 4.05
N LEU A 321 -10.75 8.50 2.74
CA LEU A 321 -10.48 9.75 2.07
C LEU A 321 -11.78 10.48 1.74
N SER A 322 -12.77 10.48 2.65
CA SER A 322 -14.10 11.12 2.47
C SER A 322 -14.06 12.63 2.16
N ARG A 323 -12.91 13.27 2.33
CA ARG A 323 -12.69 14.69 1.99
C ARG A 323 -11.96 14.91 0.66
N ASN A 324 -11.74 13.84 -0.11
CA ASN A 324 -11.09 13.88 -1.41
C ASN A 324 -11.98 13.23 -2.47
N ASN A 325 -12.07 13.86 -3.64
CA ASN A 325 -12.79 13.33 -4.79
C ASN A 325 -11.85 12.59 -5.73
N GLY A 326 -11.83 11.26 -5.69
CA GLY A 326 -10.93 10.44 -6.51
C GLY A 326 -9.45 10.67 -6.24
N LEU A 327 -8.60 10.18 -7.14
CA LEU A 327 -7.15 10.21 -6.97
C LEU A 327 -6.43 10.31 -8.31
N LEU A 328 -5.38 11.13 -8.37
CA LEU A 328 -4.38 11.17 -9.42
C LEU A 328 -2.99 11.15 -8.77
N ALA A 329 -2.21 10.14 -9.09
CA ALA A 329 -0.81 10.04 -8.71
C ALA A 329 0.06 10.00 -9.96
N ALA A 330 1.04 10.89 -10.04
CA ALA A 330 1.84 11.06 -11.25
C ALA A 330 3.30 11.41 -10.93
N ARG A 331 4.18 11.04 -11.85
CA ARG A 331 5.57 11.51 -11.84
C ARG A 331 5.65 13.02 -12.08
N GLN A 332 6.80 13.60 -11.77
CA GLN A 332 7.04 15.00 -12.01
C GLN A 332 6.89 15.36 -13.49
N GLY A 333 6.22 16.47 -13.79
CA GLY A 333 6.13 17.03 -15.15
C GLY A 333 4.83 16.73 -15.90
N ILE A 334 4.06 15.71 -15.52
CA ILE A 334 2.83 15.31 -16.24
C ILE A 334 1.53 15.55 -15.48
N HIS A 335 1.58 15.61 -14.14
CA HIS A 335 0.40 15.73 -13.27
C HIS A 335 -0.58 16.84 -13.69
N ALA A 336 -0.08 18.06 -13.89
CA ALA A 336 -0.92 19.22 -14.20
C ALA A 336 -1.65 19.08 -15.54
N ALA A 337 -0.96 18.57 -16.57
CA ALA A 337 -1.55 18.34 -17.89
C ALA A 337 -2.63 17.25 -17.84
N VAL A 338 -2.38 16.16 -17.11
CA VAL A 338 -3.37 15.08 -16.91
C VAL A 338 -4.60 15.60 -16.19
N LEU A 339 -4.42 16.35 -15.10
CA LEU A 339 -5.52 16.91 -14.31
C LEU A 339 -6.36 17.90 -15.12
N GLU A 340 -5.74 18.76 -15.92
CA GLU A 340 -6.45 19.71 -16.77
C GLU A 340 -7.31 19.00 -17.84
N SER A 341 -6.74 18.02 -18.54
CA SER A 341 -7.48 17.23 -19.53
C SER A 341 -8.62 16.45 -18.89
N LEU A 342 -8.40 15.88 -17.71
CA LEU A 342 -9.43 15.14 -16.99
C LEU A 342 -10.59 16.06 -16.55
N LYS A 343 -10.31 17.28 -16.08
CA LYS A 343 -11.34 18.26 -15.71
C LYS A 343 -12.24 18.65 -16.88
N LYS A 344 -11.69 18.76 -18.09
CA LYS A 344 -12.48 18.99 -19.32
C LYS A 344 -13.44 17.83 -19.57
N ILE A 345 -12.94 16.60 -19.51
CA ILE A 345 -13.74 15.38 -19.71
C ILE A 345 -14.84 15.25 -18.65
N LEU A 346 -14.55 15.52 -17.39
CA LEU A 346 -15.53 15.45 -16.30
C LEU A 346 -16.63 16.53 -16.45
N THR A 347 -16.27 17.72 -16.90
CA THR A 347 -17.23 18.81 -17.15
C THR A 347 -18.16 18.48 -18.32
N GLU A 348 -17.61 17.88 -19.38
CA GLU A 348 -18.40 17.39 -20.52
C GLU A 348 -19.35 16.26 -20.10
N ASP A 349 -18.87 15.27 -19.31
CA ASP A 349 -19.69 14.16 -18.82
C ASP A 349 -20.86 14.64 -17.95
N ALA A 350 -20.62 15.62 -17.06
CA ALA A 350 -21.65 16.20 -16.20
C ALA A 350 -22.69 17.06 -16.95
N SER A 351 -22.41 17.42 -18.20
CA SER A 351 -23.32 18.19 -19.06
C SER A 351 -24.21 17.30 -19.95
N THR A 352 -24.01 15.98 -19.92
CA THR A 352 -24.75 14.96 -20.69
C THR A 352 -25.78 14.24 -19.84
#